data_AF-A0ABD5YSZ9-F1
#
_entry.id   AF-A0ABD5YSZ9-F1
#
_cell.length_a   1.000
_cell.length_b   1.000
_cell.length_c   1.000
_cell.angle_alpha   90.00
_cell.angle_beta   90.00
_cell.angle_gamma   90.00
#
_symmetry.space_group_name_H-M   'P 1'
#
loop_
_entity.id
_entity.type
_entity.pdbx_description
1 polymer ?
#
loop_
_entity_poly.entity_id
_entity_poly.type
_entity_poly.pdbx_seq_one_letter_code
_entity_poly.pdbx_strand_id
1 'polypeptide(L)'
;MQRCTVERIEDWSSRQFTEGDVKLHDLASSGFSGAVHANAWILMCNGRSVGVFDGSVEEITTGGTIYVSPEPILPVLLSMMEQEPTQNTRYDTDTTPIDEARSALENWDRDRDYIGYLELTTDTDEYYVVYGDAGTTSIAFVGPEKRILMGEQADDMGDTISGEYTVSVVPIDPVDVTNSESTTQQVPSGLPPGKESVDVHTNRGTDANDSKPELIADGSNESVEHLRSRIAALERERDALQTERDDLLAERDRLEARISELKKRIKELESTAASTSTSPSDSASASTSDSTSASDDSNEMSVDDALSGTSLFVRYHTQNHSTLTDAYHGDATPEEVNENLILEHYTTFDAENTVVDGTPFDQFLTESFEYAVVSWIVRDLLYDIYDAGYEDDLADLYDYIPDIDRAALHAHNTTDDGVPVSFDVVCFDQRGDPLIVVQIDDSREPTTARETETLLDDASAAADQWPLTAALLVTTSYFEASALDTAADATTGGGGLFSSGNRSSYVRLSRKHGFHLCLVEARQRQFHVAAPKL
;
A
#
# COMPACT_ATOMS: atom_id res chain seq x y z
N MET A 1 23.27 13.32 -11.37
CA MET A 1 22.18 12.57 -12.02
C MET A 1 21.57 13.44 -13.11
N GLN A 2 21.25 12.88 -14.27
CA GLN A 2 20.64 13.62 -15.38
C GLN A 2 19.18 13.97 -15.04
N ARG A 3 18.72 15.11 -15.59
CA ARG A 3 17.37 15.64 -15.33
C ARG A 3 16.26 14.67 -15.75
N CYS A 4 16.42 13.96 -16.86
CA CYS A 4 15.43 12.99 -17.34
C CYS A 4 15.28 11.81 -16.37
N THR A 5 16.36 11.34 -15.78
CA THR A 5 16.34 10.28 -14.76
C THR A 5 15.66 10.74 -13.48
N VAL A 6 15.96 11.97 -13.03
CA VAL A 6 15.29 12.58 -11.88
C VAL A 6 13.78 12.71 -12.13
N GLU A 7 13.37 13.22 -13.28
CA GLU A 7 11.93 13.36 -13.62
C GLU A 7 11.22 11.99 -13.63
N ARG A 8 11.89 10.92 -14.09
CA ARG A 8 11.34 9.54 -14.03
C ARG A 8 11.19 9.01 -12.59
N ILE A 9 12.10 9.36 -11.70
CA ILE A 9 12.07 8.93 -10.30
C ILE A 9 11.08 9.77 -9.50
N GLU A 10 10.98 11.06 -9.75
CA GLU A 10 10.03 11.97 -9.09
C GLU A 10 8.56 11.64 -9.42
N ASP A 11 8.33 10.90 -10.50
CA ASP A 11 7.03 10.32 -10.86
C ASP A 11 6.67 9.07 -10.05
N TRP A 12 7.60 8.50 -9.28
CA TRP A 12 7.33 7.34 -8.42
C TRP A 12 6.62 7.76 -7.12
N SER A 13 5.98 6.79 -6.46
CA SER A 13 5.43 7.01 -5.11
C SER A 13 6.56 7.48 -4.18
N SER A 14 6.31 8.51 -3.38
CA SER A 14 7.36 9.13 -2.58
C SER A 14 6.89 9.60 -1.21
N ARG A 15 7.78 9.52 -0.22
CA ARG A 15 7.55 9.98 1.15
C ARG A 15 8.74 10.78 1.67
N GLN A 16 8.46 11.81 2.47
CA GLN A 16 9.51 12.54 3.18
C GLN A 16 9.88 11.81 4.48
N PHE A 17 11.15 11.88 4.87
CA PHE A 17 11.62 11.38 6.16
C PHE A 17 12.47 12.46 6.85
N THR A 18 12.46 12.49 8.19
CA THR A 18 13.32 13.36 8.98
C THR A 18 14.43 12.58 9.68
N GLU A 19 15.33 13.31 10.35
CA GLU A 19 16.48 12.71 11.03
C GLU A 19 16.00 11.78 12.16
N GLY A 20 16.18 10.47 11.98
CA GLY A 20 15.80 9.43 12.95
C GLY A 20 14.66 8.50 12.52
N ASP A 21 13.89 8.87 11.48
CA ASP A 21 12.69 8.13 11.07
C ASP A 21 13.00 6.90 10.19
N VAL A 22 14.06 6.97 9.38
CA VAL A 22 14.46 5.88 8.48
C VAL A 22 15.98 5.80 8.44
N LYS A 23 16.57 4.66 8.82
CA LYS A 23 17.98 4.40 8.54
C LYS A 23 18.08 3.67 7.21
N LEU A 24 19.10 3.98 6.40
CA LEU A 24 19.40 3.19 5.20
C LEU A 24 19.58 1.70 5.49
N HIS A 25 19.97 1.36 6.72
CA HIS A 25 20.02 -0.01 7.19
C HIS A 25 18.65 -0.69 7.23
N ASP A 26 17.60 0.04 7.62
CA ASP A 26 16.24 -0.48 7.74
C ASP A 26 15.69 -0.76 6.34
N LEU A 27 15.89 0.18 5.40
CA LEU A 27 15.58 -0.01 3.97
C LEU A 27 16.37 -1.17 3.36
N ALA A 28 17.66 -1.31 3.70
CA ALA A 28 18.46 -2.43 3.23
C ALA A 28 17.93 -3.77 3.76
N SER A 29 17.50 -3.81 5.03
CA SER A 29 17.03 -5.03 5.70
C SER A 29 15.63 -5.46 5.23
N SER A 30 14.78 -4.50 4.83
CA SER A 30 13.46 -4.80 4.27
C SER A 30 13.48 -5.24 2.80
N GLY A 31 14.65 -5.22 2.15
CA GLY A 31 14.74 -5.53 0.72
C GLY A 31 14.22 -4.40 -0.19
N PHE A 32 14.27 -3.15 0.28
CA PHE A 32 13.77 -1.98 -0.45
C PHE A 32 14.31 -1.85 -1.88
N SER A 33 13.43 -1.48 -2.81
CA SER A 33 13.79 -1.11 -4.18
C SER A 33 13.22 0.26 -4.55
N GLY A 34 14.08 1.18 -4.97
CA GLY A 34 13.70 2.58 -5.12
C GLY A 34 14.87 3.54 -5.17
N ALA A 35 14.59 4.81 -4.92
CA ALA A 35 15.58 5.87 -4.79
C ALA A 35 15.45 6.59 -3.46
N VAL A 36 16.57 6.98 -2.85
CA VAL A 36 16.59 7.88 -1.69
C VAL A 36 17.28 9.17 -2.12
N HIS A 37 16.62 10.30 -1.91
CA HIS A 37 17.12 11.64 -2.23
C HIS A 37 17.22 12.47 -0.96
N ALA A 38 18.43 12.89 -0.62
CA ALA A 38 18.65 13.94 0.38
C ALA A 38 19.63 14.97 -0.20
N ASN A 39 20.89 14.92 0.20
CA ASN A 39 22.00 15.57 -0.49
C ASN A 39 22.70 14.68 -1.53
N ALA A 40 22.34 13.40 -1.58
CA ALA A 40 22.75 12.44 -2.60
C ALA A 40 21.51 11.71 -3.12
N TRP A 41 21.61 11.15 -4.33
CA TRP A 41 20.68 10.17 -4.87
C TRP A 41 21.26 8.77 -4.70
N ILE A 42 20.54 7.89 -4.00
CA ILE A 42 20.91 6.48 -3.84
C ILE A 42 19.84 5.63 -4.48
N LEU A 43 20.20 4.93 -5.56
CA LEU A 43 19.34 3.91 -6.17
C LEU A 43 19.59 2.58 -5.48
N MET A 44 18.51 1.90 -5.09
CA MET A 44 18.53 0.62 -4.38
C MET A 44 17.68 -0.42 -5.10
N CYS A 45 18.12 -1.67 -5.08
CA CYS A 45 17.40 -2.84 -5.59
C CYS A 45 17.56 -3.98 -4.58
N ASN A 46 16.44 -4.53 -4.10
CA ASN A 46 16.39 -5.61 -3.12
C ASN A 46 17.31 -5.37 -1.91
N GLY A 47 17.28 -4.14 -1.38
CA GLY A 47 18.05 -3.72 -0.21
C GLY A 47 19.53 -3.42 -0.47
N ARG A 48 20.04 -3.59 -1.70
CA ARG A 48 21.44 -3.29 -2.08
C ARG A 48 21.51 -1.99 -2.88
N SER A 49 22.53 -1.17 -2.66
CA SER A 49 22.75 0.03 -3.46
C SER A 49 23.28 -0.34 -4.84
N VAL A 50 22.63 0.14 -5.89
CA VAL A 50 23.01 -0.09 -7.29
C VAL A 50 23.57 1.16 -7.96
N GLY A 51 23.52 2.31 -7.29
CA GLY A 51 24.14 3.55 -7.75
C GLY A 51 24.01 4.67 -6.71
N VAL A 52 25.03 5.53 -6.64
CA VAL A 52 25.05 6.73 -5.81
C VAL A 52 25.49 7.90 -6.66
N PHE A 53 24.68 8.96 -6.70
CA PHE A 53 24.86 10.11 -7.58
C PHE A 53 24.76 11.42 -6.81
N ASP A 54 25.48 12.42 -7.28
CA ASP A 54 25.50 13.80 -6.74
C ASP A 54 25.85 13.90 -5.24
N GLY A 55 26.51 12.90 -4.66
CA GLY A 55 26.95 12.89 -3.27
C GLY A 55 27.49 11.53 -2.84
N SER A 56 27.45 11.25 -1.54
CA SER A 56 27.88 9.96 -0.97
C SER A 56 26.83 9.38 -0.01
N VAL A 57 26.93 8.09 0.29
CA VAL A 57 26.01 7.42 1.23
C VAL A 57 26.13 7.98 2.65
N GLU A 58 27.34 8.36 3.06
CA GLU A 58 27.65 8.93 4.38
C GLU A 58 27.05 10.32 4.59
N GLU A 59 26.58 10.94 3.51
CA GLU A 59 26.10 12.30 3.48
C GLU A 59 24.62 12.42 3.85
N ILE A 60 23.87 11.31 3.89
CA ILE A 60 22.47 11.27 4.34
C ILE A 60 22.42 11.40 5.86
N THR A 61 22.52 12.66 6.32
CA THR A 61 22.54 13.01 7.74
C THR A 61 21.34 13.84 8.19
N THR A 62 20.59 14.37 7.23
CA THR A 62 19.47 15.29 7.44
C THR A 62 18.36 14.83 6.50
N GLY A 63 17.11 14.87 6.95
CA GLY A 63 15.94 14.33 6.25
C GLY A 63 15.87 14.56 4.73
N GLY A 64 15.16 13.67 4.04
CA GLY A 64 15.07 13.64 2.58
C GLY A 64 13.75 13.05 2.09
N THR A 65 13.76 12.53 0.88
CA THR A 65 12.64 11.87 0.22
C THR A 65 13.03 10.45 -0.20
N ILE A 66 12.18 9.48 0.08
CA ILE A 66 12.27 8.11 -0.43
C ILE A 66 11.28 8.00 -1.57
N TYR A 67 11.70 7.45 -2.70
CA TYR A 67 10.89 7.15 -3.88
C TYR A 67 10.84 5.64 -4.05
N VAL A 68 9.66 5.03 -3.98
CA VAL A 68 9.46 3.58 -4.09
C VAL A 68 9.38 3.21 -5.56
N SER A 69 10.24 2.30 -6.02
CA SER A 69 10.19 1.91 -7.43
C SER A 69 8.96 1.04 -7.70
N PRO A 70 8.20 1.29 -8.79
CA PRO A 70 7.12 0.40 -9.19
C PRO A 70 7.57 -1.04 -9.46
N GLU A 71 8.85 -1.21 -9.83
CA GLU A 71 9.44 -2.51 -10.16
C GLU A 71 10.90 -2.57 -9.66
N PRO A 72 11.34 -3.66 -9.00
CA PRO A 72 12.66 -3.74 -8.37
C PRO A 72 13.85 -3.51 -9.30
N ILE A 73 13.69 -3.75 -10.60
CA ILE A 73 14.74 -3.69 -11.61
C ILE A 73 14.92 -2.28 -12.22
N LEU A 74 13.95 -1.37 -12.07
CA LEU A 74 14.06 0.00 -12.62
C LEU A 74 15.21 0.82 -12.02
N PRO A 75 15.51 0.78 -10.71
CA PRO A 75 16.67 1.47 -10.14
C PRO A 75 17.99 0.98 -10.76
N VAL A 76 18.06 -0.28 -11.19
CA VAL A 76 19.22 -0.82 -11.91
C VAL A 76 19.33 -0.19 -13.29
N LEU A 77 18.25 -0.19 -14.07
CA LEU A 77 18.23 0.43 -15.41
C LEU A 77 18.63 1.91 -15.34
N LEU A 78 18.03 2.68 -14.44
CA LEU A 78 18.32 4.10 -14.29
C LEU A 78 19.77 4.32 -13.83
N SER A 79 20.30 3.48 -12.94
CA SER A 79 21.72 3.52 -12.57
C SER A 79 22.63 3.25 -13.77
N MET A 80 22.25 2.33 -14.65
CA MET A 80 23.02 2.04 -15.87
C MET A 80 23.02 3.21 -16.84
N MET A 81 21.86 3.87 -17.03
CA MET A 81 21.73 5.03 -17.95
C MET A 81 22.54 6.25 -17.49
N GLU A 82 22.79 6.38 -16.18
CA GLU A 82 23.61 7.45 -15.61
C GLU A 82 25.12 7.23 -15.77
N GLN A 83 25.54 6.01 -16.10
CA GLN A 83 26.94 5.64 -16.24
C GLN A 83 27.36 5.56 -17.71
N GLU A 84 28.64 5.82 -17.97
CA GLU A 84 29.17 5.64 -19.33
C GLU A 84 29.30 4.14 -19.65
N PRO A 85 28.68 3.66 -20.75
CA PRO A 85 28.77 2.26 -21.11
C PRO A 85 30.19 1.87 -21.54
N THR A 86 30.66 0.74 -21.03
CA THR A 86 31.94 0.14 -21.41
C THR A 86 31.96 -0.34 -22.86
N GLN A 87 30.79 -0.75 -23.35
CA GLN A 87 30.54 -1.06 -24.75
C GLN A 87 29.14 -0.57 -25.12
N ASN A 88 29.04 -0.01 -26.32
CA ASN A 88 27.78 0.46 -26.87
C ASN A 88 27.76 0.09 -28.36
N THR A 89 26.82 -0.79 -28.75
CA THR A 89 26.72 -1.32 -30.12
C THR A 89 25.30 -1.14 -30.63
N ARG A 90 25.18 -0.63 -31.86
CA ARG A 90 23.88 -0.41 -32.51
C ARG A 90 23.58 -1.51 -33.52
N TYR A 91 22.33 -1.94 -33.53
CA TYR A 91 21.78 -2.97 -34.39
C TYR A 91 20.45 -2.49 -34.98
N ASP A 92 19.93 -3.28 -35.93
CA ASP A 92 18.65 -3.08 -36.58
C ASP A 92 17.87 -4.39 -36.48
N THR A 93 16.66 -4.34 -35.93
CA THR A 93 15.80 -5.52 -35.70
C THR A 93 15.50 -6.31 -36.97
N ASP A 94 15.46 -5.65 -38.14
CA ASP A 94 15.21 -6.32 -39.43
C ASP A 94 16.39 -7.20 -39.85
N THR A 95 17.58 -6.93 -39.32
CA THR A 95 18.82 -7.66 -39.63
C THR A 95 19.28 -8.56 -38.49
N THR A 96 19.09 -8.14 -37.25
CA THR A 96 19.50 -8.85 -36.03
C THR A 96 18.32 -8.78 -35.06
N PRO A 97 17.43 -9.79 -35.04
CA PRO A 97 16.32 -9.84 -34.09
C PRO A 97 16.79 -9.72 -32.64
N ILE A 98 15.96 -9.15 -31.76
CA ILE A 98 16.32 -8.89 -30.35
C ILE A 98 16.74 -10.18 -29.63
N ASP A 99 16.06 -11.30 -29.91
CA ASP A 99 16.41 -12.63 -29.40
C ASP A 99 17.86 -13.07 -29.71
N GLU A 100 18.40 -12.68 -30.86
CA GLU A 100 19.78 -13.02 -31.25
C GLU A 100 20.78 -12.19 -30.44
N ALA A 101 20.50 -10.90 -30.24
CA ALA A 101 21.29 -10.05 -29.35
C ALA A 101 21.22 -10.52 -27.89
N ARG A 102 20.05 -10.99 -27.44
CA ARG A 102 19.84 -11.56 -26.10
C ARG A 102 20.77 -12.75 -25.85
N SER A 103 20.80 -13.69 -26.80
CA SER A 103 21.67 -14.87 -26.75
C SER A 103 23.17 -14.53 -26.74
N ALA A 104 23.57 -13.41 -27.35
CA ALA A 104 24.96 -12.96 -27.36
C ALA A 104 25.41 -12.42 -25.99
N LEU A 105 24.52 -11.76 -25.26
CA LEU A 105 24.78 -11.16 -23.94
C LEU A 105 24.77 -12.19 -22.81
N GLU A 106 23.93 -13.24 -22.88
CA GLU A 106 23.91 -14.34 -21.91
C GLU A 106 25.26 -15.08 -21.76
N ASN A 107 26.12 -14.99 -22.77
CA ASN A 107 27.43 -15.64 -22.80
C ASN A 107 28.56 -14.74 -22.27
N TRP A 108 28.25 -13.50 -21.93
CA TRP A 108 29.25 -12.50 -21.62
C TRP A 108 29.42 -12.34 -20.11
N ASP A 109 30.52 -12.90 -19.62
CA ASP A 109 31.11 -12.69 -18.29
C ASP A 109 30.19 -12.89 -17.07
N ARG A 110 30.06 -14.14 -16.61
CA ARG A 110 29.19 -14.56 -15.49
C ARG A 110 29.64 -14.16 -14.08
N ASP A 111 30.70 -13.37 -13.94
CA ASP A 111 31.27 -13.03 -12.63
C ASP A 111 30.75 -11.67 -12.08
N ARG A 112 29.75 -11.04 -12.73
CA ARG A 112 29.17 -9.73 -12.38
C ARG A 112 27.66 -9.86 -12.12
N ASP A 113 27.18 -9.24 -11.04
CA ASP A 113 25.76 -9.32 -10.65
C ASP A 113 24.80 -8.73 -11.72
N TYR A 114 25.23 -7.72 -12.51
CA TYR A 114 24.43 -7.11 -13.59
C TYR A 114 25.23 -6.70 -14.83
N ILE A 115 24.66 -6.86 -16.04
CA ILE A 115 25.40 -6.76 -17.33
C ILE A 115 24.55 -6.04 -18.40
N GLY A 116 24.25 -4.75 -18.17
CA GLY A 116 23.79 -3.83 -19.20
C GLY A 116 22.32 -3.88 -19.60
N TYR A 117 21.97 -3.03 -20.57
CA TYR A 117 20.61 -2.87 -21.08
C TYR A 117 20.58 -2.72 -22.61
N LEU A 118 19.48 -3.15 -23.20
CA LEU A 118 19.11 -2.83 -24.58
C LEU A 118 18.11 -1.67 -24.55
N GLU A 119 18.26 -0.72 -25.46
CA GLU A 119 17.35 0.41 -25.67
C GLU A 119 16.92 0.45 -27.14
N LEU A 120 15.62 0.35 -27.39
CA LEU A 120 14.99 0.49 -28.70
C LEU A 120 14.11 1.73 -28.65
N THR A 121 14.42 2.72 -29.48
CA THR A 121 13.65 3.97 -29.55
C THR A 121 12.86 3.99 -30.84
N THR A 122 11.55 4.18 -30.73
CA THR A 122 10.64 4.41 -31.86
C THR A 122 10.16 5.87 -31.85
N ASP A 123 9.34 6.25 -32.84
CA ASP A 123 8.76 7.59 -32.90
C ASP A 123 7.81 7.91 -31.73
N THR A 124 7.30 6.88 -31.03
CA THR A 124 6.32 7.01 -29.95
C THR A 124 6.79 6.47 -28.61
N ASP A 125 7.62 5.43 -28.63
CA ASP A 125 7.91 4.61 -27.45
C ASP A 125 9.40 4.28 -27.33
N GLU A 126 9.86 4.14 -26.10
CA GLU A 126 11.14 3.53 -25.76
C GLU A 126 10.87 2.11 -25.27
N TYR A 127 11.83 1.21 -25.44
CA TYR A 127 11.73 -0.17 -24.97
C TYR A 127 13.07 -0.60 -24.40
N TYR A 128 13.05 -1.22 -23.23
CA TYR A 128 14.25 -1.59 -22.50
C TYR A 128 14.31 -3.08 -22.18
N VAL A 129 15.50 -3.67 -22.22
CA VAL A 129 15.71 -5.02 -21.68
C VAL A 129 16.91 -4.95 -20.77
N VAL A 130 16.77 -5.40 -19.53
CA VAL A 130 17.87 -5.40 -18.56
C VAL A 130 18.42 -6.82 -18.43
N TYR A 131 19.74 -6.94 -18.44
CA TYR A 131 20.44 -8.22 -18.42
C TYR A 131 21.20 -8.35 -17.10
N GLY A 132 21.01 -9.46 -16.38
CA GLY A 132 21.68 -9.71 -15.10
C GLY A 132 22.09 -11.18 -14.88
N ASP A 133 22.73 -11.45 -13.74
CA ASP A 133 23.25 -12.79 -13.37
C ASP A 133 22.14 -13.85 -13.23
N ALA A 134 20.94 -13.44 -12.84
CA ALA A 134 19.77 -14.33 -12.73
C ALA A 134 19.12 -14.67 -14.09
N GLY A 135 19.62 -14.13 -15.20
CA GLY A 135 19.02 -14.21 -16.53
C GLY A 135 18.56 -12.84 -17.05
N THR A 136 17.87 -12.84 -18.18
CA THR A 136 17.35 -11.62 -18.81
C THR A 136 16.01 -11.24 -18.21
N THR A 137 15.86 -10.00 -17.76
CA THR A 137 14.57 -9.44 -17.32
C THR A 137 14.15 -8.37 -18.33
N SER A 138 13.15 -8.72 -19.14
CA SER A 138 12.58 -7.81 -20.14
C SER A 138 11.62 -6.82 -19.49
N ILE A 139 11.80 -5.53 -19.77
CA ILE A 139 11.01 -4.42 -19.22
C ILE A 139 10.54 -3.53 -20.37
N ALA A 140 9.31 -3.68 -20.85
CA ALA A 140 8.76 -2.69 -21.76
C ALA A 140 8.40 -1.42 -20.97
N PHE A 141 9.32 -0.46 -20.87
CA PHE A 141 9.05 0.87 -20.35
C PHE A 141 8.51 1.74 -21.50
N VAL A 142 7.20 1.70 -21.71
CA VAL A 142 6.52 2.41 -22.80
C VAL A 142 6.37 3.88 -22.43
N GLY A 143 6.65 4.77 -23.39
CA GLY A 143 6.70 6.23 -23.26
C GLY A 143 5.40 6.88 -22.75
N PRO A 144 4.76 7.82 -23.47
CA PRO A 144 3.82 8.80 -22.88
C PRO A 144 2.57 8.24 -22.16
N GLU A 145 2.29 6.94 -22.23
CA GLU A 145 1.22 6.26 -21.46
C GLU A 145 1.71 5.54 -20.19
N LYS A 146 3.03 5.58 -19.88
CA LYS A 146 3.67 5.05 -18.66
C LYS A 146 3.31 3.59 -18.32
N ARG A 147 3.03 2.75 -19.32
CA ARG A 147 2.68 1.34 -19.07
C ARG A 147 3.95 0.49 -19.01
N ILE A 148 4.24 -0.08 -17.84
CA ILE A 148 5.34 -1.03 -17.65
C ILE A 148 4.82 -2.42 -17.99
N LEU A 149 5.44 -3.10 -18.94
CA LEU A 149 5.22 -4.53 -19.19
C LEU A 149 6.45 -5.32 -18.79
N MET A 150 6.24 -6.53 -18.28
CA MET A 150 7.30 -7.42 -17.81
C MET A 150 7.14 -8.83 -18.39
N GLY A 151 8.24 -9.59 -18.38
CA GLY A 151 8.25 -11.01 -18.76
C GLY A 151 7.75 -11.25 -20.18
N GLU A 152 6.95 -12.30 -20.36
CA GLU A 152 6.45 -12.73 -21.68
C GLU A 152 5.72 -11.61 -22.45
N GLN A 153 5.01 -10.72 -21.74
CA GLN A 153 4.32 -9.59 -22.38
C GLN A 153 5.30 -8.54 -22.94
N ALA A 154 6.43 -8.33 -22.26
CA ALA A 154 7.49 -7.46 -22.73
C ALA A 154 8.28 -8.12 -23.87
N ASP A 155 8.46 -9.45 -23.82
CA ASP A 155 9.11 -10.22 -24.87
C ASP A 155 8.29 -10.20 -26.18
N ASP A 156 7.00 -10.55 -26.09
CA ASP A 156 6.07 -10.52 -27.23
C ASP A 156 5.99 -9.14 -27.90
N MET A 157 6.02 -8.09 -27.07
CA MET A 157 6.04 -6.71 -27.55
C MET A 157 7.37 -6.40 -28.25
N GLY A 158 8.50 -6.76 -27.63
CA GLY A 158 9.84 -6.57 -28.19
C GLY A 158 10.00 -7.21 -29.57
N ASP A 159 9.48 -8.42 -29.76
CA ASP A 159 9.53 -9.16 -31.03
C ASP A 159 8.69 -8.54 -32.15
N THR A 160 7.72 -7.68 -31.80
CA THR A 160 6.83 -7.02 -32.75
C THR A 160 7.36 -5.66 -33.20
N ILE A 161 8.27 -5.04 -32.45
CA ILE A 161 8.77 -3.69 -32.74
C ILE A 161 9.92 -3.77 -33.77
N SER A 162 9.80 -3.01 -34.86
CA SER A 162 10.88 -2.80 -35.84
C SER A 162 11.55 -1.45 -35.62
N GLY A 163 12.87 -1.42 -35.53
CA GLY A 163 13.64 -0.19 -35.37
C GLY A 163 15.14 -0.40 -35.09
N GLU A 164 15.86 0.72 -34.95
CA GLU A 164 17.25 0.70 -34.48
C GLU A 164 17.28 0.52 -32.95
N TYR A 165 17.99 -0.48 -32.47
CA TYR A 165 18.25 -0.66 -31.05
C TYR A 165 19.73 -0.59 -30.72
N THR A 166 20.01 -0.21 -29.48
CA THR A 166 21.34 -0.06 -28.93
C THR A 166 21.51 -1.00 -27.76
N VAL A 167 22.57 -1.80 -27.79
CA VAL A 167 22.99 -2.63 -26.65
C VAL A 167 24.11 -1.90 -25.92
N SER A 168 23.82 -1.49 -24.70
CA SER A 168 24.69 -0.74 -23.80
C SER A 168 25.12 -1.59 -22.62
N VAL A 169 26.41 -1.55 -22.32
CA VAL A 169 26.99 -2.48 -21.37
C VAL A 169 27.58 -1.70 -20.23
N VAL A 170 26.90 -1.84 -19.10
CA VAL A 170 27.16 -1.09 -17.90
C VAL A 170 27.15 -2.07 -16.74
N PRO A 171 28.31 -2.67 -16.40
CA PRO A 171 28.40 -3.56 -15.25
C PRO A 171 28.12 -2.78 -13.97
N ILE A 172 27.19 -3.27 -13.16
CA ILE A 172 26.91 -2.73 -11.82
C ILE A 172 27.26 -3.80 -10.80
N ASP A 173 28.09 -3.43 -9.82
CA ASP A 173 28.39 -4.25 -8.65
C ASP A 173 27.58 -3.67 -7.47
N PRO A 174 26.46 -4.31 -7.05
CA PRO A 174 25.64 -3.81 -5.96
C PRO A 174 26.42 -3.82 -4.64
N VAL A 175 26.25 -2.76 -3.87
CA VAL A 175 26.97 -2.56 -2.62
C VAL A 175 26.00 -2.71 -1.46
N ASP A 176 26.35 -3.56 -0.49
CA ASP A 176 25.60 -3.64 0.77
C ASP A 176 25.80 -2.35 1.56
N VAL A 177 24.70 -1.71 1.92
CA VAL A 177 24.71 -0.41 2.61
C VAL A 177 25.15 -0.54 4.08
N THR A 178 25.46 -1.76 4.54
CA THR A 178 25.65 -2.10 5.96
C THR A 178 27.10 -2.26 6.40
N ASN A 179 28.09 -2.19 5.52
CA ASN A 179 29.50 -2.27 5.92
C ASN A 179 30.22 -0.93 5.79
N SER A 180 30.34 -0.24 6.93
CA SER A 180 31.46 0.68 7.17
C SER A 180 32.78 -0.11 7.18
N GLU A 181 33.27 -0.52 6.02
CA GLU A 181 34.69 -0.71 5.79
C GLU A 181 35.09 -0.08 4.45
N SER A 182 36.01 0.87 4.55
CA SER A 182 36.53 1.73 3.51
C SER A 182 36.82 1.02 2.19
N THR A 183 36.13 1.42 1.12
CA THR A 183 36.64 1.25 -0.25
C THR A 183 36.80 2.62 -0.88
N THR A 184 37.97 3.23 -0.63
CA THR A 184 38.48 4.31 -1.47
C THR A 184 38.66 3.75 -2.88
N GLN A 185 37.82 4.14 -3.83
CA GLN A 185 38.06 3.87 -5.24
C GLN A 185 39.40 4.50 -5.64
N GLN A 186 40.40 3.63 -5.80
CA GLN A 186 41.68 3.94 -6.42
C GLN A 186 41.46 4.13 -7.92
N VAL A 187 41.68 5.35 -8.39
CA VAL A 187 41.88 5.62 -9.82
C VAL A 187 43.21 4.99 -10.25
N PRO A 188 43.27 4.16 -11.30
CA PRO A 188 44.52 3.61 -11.78
C PRO A 188 45.25 4.68 -12.61
N SER A 189 46.24 5.35 -12.01
CA SER A 189 47.18 6.22 -12.72
C SER A 189 48.40 5.43 -13.21
N GLY A 190 48.46 5.19 -14.52
CA GLY A 190 49.67 4.77 -15.23
C GLY A 190 50.55 5.97 -15.61
N LEU A 191 51.78 5.98 -15.07
CA LEU A 191 52.93 6.88 -15.33
C LEU A 191 53.69 6.48 -16.64
N PRO A 192 54.82 7.12 -17.11
CA PRO A 192 55.50 8.43 -16.83
C PRO A 192 56.19 9.05 -18.12
N PRO A 193 57.35 9.78 -18.11
CA PRO A 193 58.00 10.73 -17.16
C PRO A 193 58.43 12.09 -17.79
N GLY A 194 58.77 13.11 -16.96
CA GLY A 194 59.44 14.31 -17.47
C GLY A 194 59.95 15.37 -16.48
N LYS A 195 61.05 15.06 -15.77
CA LYS A 195 62.19 15.94 -15.37
C LYS A 195 62.03 17.14 -14.42
N GLU A 196 62.79 17.03 -13.32
CA GLU A 196 63.61 18.01 -12.55
C GLU A 196 63.51 19.52 -12.86
N SER A 197 63.35 20.35 -11.80
CA SER A 197 64.39 21.20 -11.15
C SER A 197 63.71 22.33 -10.32
N VAL A 198 63.77 22.35 -8.98
CA VAL A 198 64.70 23.05 -8.06
C VAL A 198 64.59 24.60 -7.97
N ASP A 199 64.24 25.06 -6.76
CA ASP A 199 64.54 26.30 -6.00
C ASP A 199 64.18 27.72 -6.50
N VAL A 200 63.50 28.53 -5.65
CA VAL A 200 64.11 29.50 -4.69
C VAL A 200 63.02 30.37 -4.02
N HIS A 201 63.24 30.63 -2.73
CA HIS A 201 62.47 31.40 -1.74
C HIS A 201 62.60 32.95 -1.85
N THR A 202 61.62 33.66 -1.26
CA THR A 202 61.66 35.02 -0.63
C THR A 202 61.79 36.27 -1.53
N ASN A 203 61.18 37.45 -1.28
CA ASN A 203 60.66 38.08 -0.06
C ASN A 203 59.80 39.33 -0.40
N ARG A 204 58.77 39.60 0.44
CA ARG A 204 58.45 40.89 1.11
C ARG A 204 58.02 42.15 0.30
N GLY A 205 56.88 42.73 0.68
CA GLY A 205 56.58 44.15 0.47
C GLY A 205 55.11 44.57 0.68
N THR A 206 54.78 44.96 1.91
CA THR A 206 53.59 45.69 2.39
C THR A 206 53.18 46.91 1.55
N ASP A 207 51.88 47.18 1.45
CA ASP A 207 51.31 48.51 1.75
C ASP A 207 49.80 48.46 2.04
N ALA A 208 49.38 49.40 2.89
CA ALA A 208 48.16 49.41 3.66
C ALA A 208 47.07 50.34 3.09
N ASN A 209 45.85 50.15 3.64
CA ASN A 209 44.82 51.16 3.91
C ASN A 209 43.74 51.41 2.84
N ASP A 210 42.55 50.83 3.04
CA ASP A 210 41.34 51.63 3.20
C ASP A 210 40.27 50.85 3.99
N SER A 211 39.67 51.48 4.98
CA SER A 211 38.55 50.96 5.76
C SER A 211 37.48 52.03 5.80
N LYS A 212 36.34 51.75 5.18
CA LYS A 212 35.08 52.40 5.50
C LYS A 212 33.95 51.36 5.42
N PRO A 213 33.04 51.31 6.40
CA PRO A 213 31.98 50.31 6.45
C PRO A 213 30.78 50.77 5.62
N GLU A 214 30.35 49.95 4.66
CA GLU A 214 29.07 50.10 3.97
C GLU A 214 28.17 48.89 4.27
N LEU A 215 27.06 49.20 4.95
CA LEU A 215 25.72 48.63 4.71
C LEU A 215 25.47 47.16 5.10
N ILE A 216 25.26 46.91 6.40
CA ILE A 216 24.35 45.85 6.85
C ILE A 216 22.94 46.46 6.90
N ALA A 217 22.21 46.40 5.80
CA ALA A 217 20.79 46.79 5.74
C ALA A 217 19.90 45.79 4.99
N ASP A 218 20.49 44.79 4.30
CA ASP A 218 19.73 43.88 3.44
C ASP A 218 19.08 42.72 4.23
N GLY A 219 19.78 42.18 5.24
CA GLY A 219 19.27 41.07 6.05
C GLY A 219 18.07 41.40 6.95
N SER A 220 17.82 42.68 7.25
CA SER A 220 16.61 43.08 8.00
C SER A 220 15.36 43.14 7.13
N ASN A 221 15.48 43.32 5.81
CA ASN A 221 14.31 43.43 4.94
C ASN A 221 13.75 42.06 4.58
N GLU A 222 14.63 41.09 4.31
CA GLU A 222 14.27 39.68 4.04
C GLU A 222 13.61 39.02 5.28
N SER A 223 14.12 39.34 6.49
CA SER A 223 13.51 38.89 7.75
C SER A 223 12.11 39.48 7.98
N VAL A 224 11.88 40.74 7.58
CA VAL A 224 10.56 41.39 7.67
C VAL A 224 9.57 40.81 6.66
N GLU A 225 10.01 40.48 5.44
CA GLU A 225 9.16 39.80 4.44
C GLU A 225 8.80 38.38 4.86
N HIS A 226 9.76 37.62 5.39
CA HIS A 226 9.51 36.29 5.94
C HIS A 226 8.51 36.33 7.12
N LEU A 227 8.66 37.28 8.04
CA LEU A 227 7.71 37.48 9.14
C LEU A 227 6.31 37.87 8.65
N ARG A 228 6.20 38.69 7.61
CA ARG A 228 4.90 39.04 6.99
C ARG A 228 4.24 37.83 6.32
N SER A 229 5.01 37.00 5.63
CA SER A 229 4.52 35.75 5.03
C SER A 229 3.97 34.80 6.10
N ARG A 230 4.71 34.64 7.21
CA ARG A 230 4.28 33.80 8.34
C ARG A 230 3.03 34.34 9.04
N ILE A 231 2.90 35.66 9.21
CA ILE A 231 1.67 36.28 9.74
C ILE A 231 0.49 35.99 8.81
N ALA A 232 0.66 36.14 7.50
CA ALA A 232 -0.41 35.84 6.54
C ALA A 232 -0.79 34.34 6.54
N ALA A 233 0.17 33.44 6.73
CA ALA A 233 -0.11 32.00 6.89
C ALA A 233 -0.91 31.72 8.17
N LEU A 234 -0.47 32.26 9.30
CA LEU A 234 -1.17 32.12 10.59
C LEU A 234 -2.56 32.76 10.59
N GLU A 235 -2.77 33.85 9.86
CA GLU A 235 -4.09 34.45 9.68
C GLU A 235 -5.04 33.54 8.89
N ARG A 236 -4.54 32.87 7.84
CA ARG A 236 -5.34 31.88 7.08
C ARG A 236 -5.67 30.66 7.93
N GLU A 237 -4.71 30.16 8.70
CA GLU A 237 -4.90 29.03 9.62
C GLU A 237 -5.93 29.38 10.70
N ARG A 238 -5.84 30.57 11.31
CA ARG A 238 -6.84 31.07 12.25
C ARG A 238 -8.24 31.10 11.62
N ASP A 239 -8.36 31.61 10.40
CA ASP A 239 -9.65 31.73 9.73
C ASP A 239 -10.24 30.36 9.34
N ALA A 240 -9.38 29.39 8.98
CA ALA A 240 -9.77 28.00 8.76
C ALA A 240 -10.25 27.33 10.06
N LEU A 241 -9.47 27.43 11.14
CA LEU A 241 -9.85 26.90 12.46
C LEU A 241 -11.11 27.55 13.02
N GLN A 242 -11.32 28.84 12.74
CA GLN A 242 -12.55 29.54 13.13
C GLN A 242 -13.77 28.98 12.39
N THR A 243 -13.62 28.69 11.09
CA THR A 243 -14.68 28.08 10.27
C THR A 243 -14.99 26.67 10.76
N GLU A 244 -13.97 25.86 11.03
CA GLU A 244 -14.11 24.51 11.58
C GLU A 244 -14.83 24.52 12.94
N ARG A 245 -14.45 25.44 13.84
CA ARG A 245 -15.14 25.61 15.12
C ARG A 245 -16.62 25.94 14.92
N ASP A 246 -16.95 26.84 13.99
CA ASP A 246 -18.33 27.24 13.74
C ASP A 246 -19.15 26.09 13.13
N ASP A 247 -18.54 25.27 12.28
CA ASP A 247 -19.16 24.05 11.73
C ASP A 247 -19.38 22.99 12.82
N LEU A 248 -18.40 22.76 13.70
CA LEU A 248 -18.52 21.84 14.84
C LEU A 248 -19.59 22.28 15.83
N LEU A 249 -19.73 23.58 16.07
CA LEU A 249 -20.82 24.12 16.90
C LEU A 249 -22.18 23.88 16.24
N ALA A 250 -22.30 24.07 14.93
CA ALA A 250 -23.53 23.78 14.20
C ALA A 250 -23.89 22.29 14.22
N GLU A 251 -22.89 21.41 14.13
CA GLU A 251 -23.10 19.96 14.18
C GLU A 251 -23.49 19.49 15.58
N ARG A 252 -22.84 20.02 16.63
CA ARG A 252 -23.25 19.80 18.02
C ARG A 252 -24.72 20.18 18.22
N ASP A 253 -25.12 21.36 17.75
CA ASP A 253 -26.51 21.84 17.91
C ASP A 253 -27.52 20.94 17.16
N ARG A 254 -27.15 20.39 15.99
CA ARG A 254 -27.96 19.41 15.26
C ARG A 254 -28.05 18.08 16.00
N LEU A 255 -26.94 17.55 16.52
CA LEU A 255 -26.91 16.31 17.29
C LEU A 255 -27.72 16.43 18.58
N GLU A 256 -27.62 17.56 19.29
CA GLU A 256 -28.45 17.83 20.47
C GLU A 256 -29.95 17.87 20.15
N ALA A 257 -30.32 18.45 18.99
CA ALA A 257 -31.70 18.43 18.51
C ALA A 257 -32.16 16.99 18.18
N ARG A 258 -31.34 16.19 17.50
CA ARG A 258 -31.64 14.79 17.14
C ARG A 258 -31.76 13.91 18.38
N ILE A 259 -30.88 14.07 19.37
CA ILE A 259 -30.97 13.37 20.67
C ILE A 259 -32.29 13.72 21.36
N SER A 260 -32.69 15.00 21.33
CA SER A 260 -33.96 15.44 21.93
C SER A 260 -35.18 14.83 21.23
N GLU A 261 -35.15 14.73 19.90
CA GLU A 261 -36.18 14.09 19.10
C GLU A 261 -36.27 12.57 19.34
N LEU A 262 -35.12 11.88 19.32
CA LEU A 262 -35.05 10.44 19.60
C LEU A 262 -35.55 10.11 21.00
N LYS A 263 -35.16 10.90 22.02
CA LYS A 263 -35.70 10.76 23.39
C LYS A 263 -37.21 10.91 23.44
N LYS A 264 -37.78 11.83 22.65
CA LYS A 264 -39.23 11.99 22.55
C LYS A 264 -39.88 10.77 21.87
N ARG A 265 -39.25 10.22 20.83
CA ARG A 265 -39.75 9.05 20.10
C ARG A 265 -39.71 7.78 20.94
N ILE A 266 -38.63 7.55 21.67
CA ILE A 266 -38.50 6.44 22.64
C ILE A 266 -39.65 6.51 23.64
N LYS A 267 -39.89 7.68 24.25
CA LYS A 267 -40.98 7.87 25.21
C LYS A 267 -42.37 7.59 24.60
N GLU A 268 -42.58 7.95 23.34
CA GLU A 268 -43.84 7.68 22.62
C GLU A 268 -44.01 6.18 22.33
N LEU A 269 -42.95 5.51 21.89
CA LEU A 269 -42.93 4.06 21.65
C LEU A 269 -43.13 3.28 22.94
N GLU A 270 -42.47 3.66 24.04
CA GLU A 270 -42.69 3.08 25.37
C GLU A 270 -44.14 3.23 25.82
N SER A 271 -44.76 4.39 25.58
CA SER A 271 -46.18 4.61 25.89
C SER A 271 -47.12 3.76 25.03
N THR A 272 -46.75 3.50 23.78
CA THR A 272 -47.50 2.66 22.85
C THR A 272 -47.34 1.18 23.21
N ALA A 273 -46.14 0.73 23.54
CA ALA A 273 -45.85 -0.61 24.01
C ALA A 273 -46.58 -0.92 25.33
N ALA A 274 -46.62 0.03 26.28
CA ALA A 274 -47.40 -0.09 27.51
C ALA A 274 -48.91 -0.17 27.25
N SER A 275 -49.40 0.52 26.21
CA SER A 275 -50.81 0.47 25.80
C SER A 275 -51.18 -0.84 25.11
N THR A 276 -50.27 -1.40 24.30
CA THR A 276 -50.46 -2.68 23.58
C THR A 276 -50.35 -3.90 24.50
N SER A 277 -49.56 -3.83 25.56
CA SER A 277 -49.36 -4.93 26.53
C SER A 277 -50.49 -5.09 27.55
N THR A 278 -51.55 -4.26 27.50
CA THR A 278 -52.69 -4.31 28.45
C THR A 278 -53.94 -5.02 27.88
N SER A 279 -53.84 -5.80 26.80
CA SER A 279 -54.95 -6.63 26.31
C SER A 279 -54.61 -8.14 26.35
N PRO A 280 -55.30 -8.95 27.17
CA PRO A 280 -55.16 -10.40 27.14
C PRO A 280 -56.22 -11.08 26.27
N SER A 281 -55.78 -12.18 25.64
CA SER A 281 -56.54 -13.38 25.22
C SER A 281 -57.51 -13.30 24.05
N ASP A 282 -57.24 -14.06 22.97
CA ASP A 282 -57.94 -15.32 22.63
C ASP A 282 -57.71 -15.69 21.16
N SER A 283 -57.01 -16.80 20.90
CA SER A 283 -57.51 -17.84 19.96
C SER A 283 -56.52 -19.00 19.84
N ALA A 284 -57.09 -20.18 20.04
CA ALA A 284 -56.44 -21.47 20.09
C ALA A 284 -56.44 -22.20 18.73
N SER A 285 -55.50 -23.13 18.62
CA SER A 285 -55.64 -24.52 18.15
C SER A 285 -55.42 -24.93 16.69
N ALA A 286 -54.67 -26.04 16.62
CA ALA A 286 -54.67 -27.18 15.69
C ALA A 286 -53.60 -27.13 14.56
N SER A 287 -52.74 -28.13 14.31
CA SER A 287 -52.84 -29.58 14.56
C SER A 287 -51.47 -30.28 14.60
N THR A 288 -51.48 -31.45 15.23
CA THR A 288 -50.55 -32.58 15.34
C THR A 288 -49.87 -33.09 14.05
N SER A 289 -48.63 -33.57 14.17
CA SER A 289 -48.12 -34.78 13.49
C SER A 289 -46.97 -35.39 14.30
N ASP A 290 -47.22 -36.61 14.76
CA ASP A 290 -46.31 -37.51 15.49
C ASP A 290 -45.39 -38.22 14.49
N SER A 291 -44.09 -38.23 14.78
CA SER A 291 -43.12 -39.18 14.23
C SER A 291 -42.02 -39.37 15.26
N THR A 292 -42.25 -40.36 16.11
CA THR A 292 -41.28 -40.89 17.05
C THR A 292 -40.28 -41.78 16.29
N SER A 293 -39.11 -41.23 15.98
CA SER A 293 -37.90 -41.98 15.61
C SER A 293 -36.80 -41.60 16.60
N ALA A 294 -36.49 -42.50 17.52
CA ALA A 294 -35.34 -42.38 18.40
C ALA A 294 -34.17 -43.16 17.81
N SER A 295 -33.19 -42.45 17.24
CA SER A 295 -31.79 -42.87 17.11
C SER A 295 -30.95 -41.74 16.48
N ASP A 296 -29.97 -41.26 17.24
CA ASP A 296 -28.97 -40.19 17.03
C ASP A 296 -29.45 -38.73 17.09
N ASP A 297 -29.20 -38.16 18.27
CA ASP A 297 -29.19 -36.74 18.62
C ASP A 297 -27.98 -36.07 17.95
N SER A 298 -27.90 -36.10 16.62
CA SER A 298 -26.87 -35.36 15.90
C SER A 298 -27.18 -33.87 16.08
N ASN A 299 -26.36 -33.19 16.89
CA ASN A 299 -26.24 -31.73 16.92
C ASN A 299 -25.60 -31.24 15.61
N GLU A 300 -26.18 -31.68 14.49
CA GLU A 300 -25.73 -31.38 13.15
C GLU A 300 -26.33 -30.02 12.77
N MET A 301 -25.44 -29.07 12.49
CA MET A 301 -25.78 -27.70 12.11
C MET A 301 -25.34 -27.47 10.67
N SER A 302 -26.10 -26.64 9.94
CA SER A 302 -25.68 -26.23 8.61
C SER A 302 -24.45 -25.31 8.69
N VAL A 303 -23.64 -25.30 7.64
CA VAL A 303 -22.49 -24.40 7.50
C VAL A 303 -22.89 -22.94 7.72
N ASP A 304 -23.96 -22.51 7.07
CA ASP A 304 -24.44 -21.12 7.13
C ASP A 304 -24.96 -20.73 8.53
N ASP A 305 -25.73 -21.61 9.19
CA ASP A 305 -26.20 -21.35 10.57
C ASP A 305 -25.04 -21.30 11.56
N ALA A 306 -24.04 -22.17 11.37
CA ALA A 306 -22.85 -22.21 12.23
C ALA A 306 -22.00 -20.95 12.06
N LEU A 307 -21.78 -20.49 10.83
CA LEU A 307 -21.01 -19.27 10.56
C LEU A 307 -21.78 -18.01 10.97
N SER A 308 -23.03 -17.84 10.58
CA SER A 308 -23.85 -16.66 10.96
C SER A 308 -24.06 -16.52 12.47
N GLY A 309 -24.04 -17.64 13.19
CA GLY A 309 -24.10 -17.70 14.64
C GLY A 309 -22.77 -17.43 15.36
N THR A 310 -21.68 -17.14 14.63
CA THR A 310 -20.30 -17.05 15.14
C THR A 310 -19.71 -15.65 14.98
N SER A 311 -18.98 -15.22 16.01
CA SER A 311 -18.12 -14.03 15.96
C SER A 311 -16.74 -14.34 16.50
N LEU A 312 -15.71 -13.79 15.87
CA LEU A 312 -14.31 -13.87 16.30
C LEU A 312 -13.93 -12.56 16.98
N PHE A 313 -13.18 -12.63 18.08
CA PHE A 313 -12.71 -11.49 18.83
C PHE A 313 -11.19 -11.45 18.83
N VAL A 314 -10.63 -10.28 18.54
CA VAL A 314 -9.19 -10.03 18.60
C VAL A 314 -8.80 -9.82 20.06
N ARG A 315 -8.02 -10.75 20.59
CA ARG A 315 -7.56 -10.74 21.98
C ARG A 315 -6.05 -10.93 22.01
N TYR A 316 -5.47 -10.67 23.16
CA TYR A 316 -4.04 -10.85 23.40
C TYR A 316 -3.85 -11.73 24.63
N HIS A 317 -2.86 -12.65 24.59
CA HIS A 317 -2.47 -13.43 25.77
C HIS A 317 -2.13 -12.51 26.94
N THR A 318 -1.51 -11.36 26.65
CA THR A 318 -1.20 -10.33 27.64
C THR A 318 -1.10 -8.96 26.98
N GLN A 319 -1.53 -7.93 27.71
CA GLN A 319 -1.49 -6.53 27.28
C GLN A 319 -0.10 -5.89 27.43
N ASN A 320 0.89 -6.63 27.95
CA ASN A 320 2.26 -6.15 28.18
C ASN A 320 3.25 -6.63 27.10
N HIS A 321 2.77 -7.28 26.04
CA HIS A 321 3.54 -7.75 24.90
C HIS A 321 3.01 -7.10 23.64
N SER A 322 3.72 -7.27 22.52
CA SER A 322 3.41 -6.66 21.24
C SER A 322 1.94 -6.88 20.82
N THR A 323 1.34 -5.79 20.36
CA THR A 323 -0.05 -5.69 19.89
C THR A 323 -0.10 -5.09 18.48
N LEU A 324 -1.27 -5.09 17.84
CA LEU A 324 -1.45 -4.39 16.57
C LEU A 324 -1.20 -2.88 16.67
N THR A 325 -1.44 -2.27 17.85
CA THR A 325 -1.09 -0.86 18.07
C THR A 325 0.43 -0.64 18.05
N ASP A 326 1.21 -1.57 18.61
CA ASP A 326 2.67 -1.48 18.56
C ASP A 326 3.19 -1.68 17.13
N ALA A 327 2.61 -2.64 16.39
CA ALA A 327 2.93 -2.84 14.98
C ALA A 327 2.61 -1.64 14.10
N TYR A 328 1.46 -0.99 14.33
CA TYR A 328 1.07 0.24 13.63
C TYR A 328 2.11 1.37 13.81
N HIS A 329 2.74 1.43 14.98
CA HIS A 329 3.82 2.38 15.27
C HIS A 329 5.20 1.91 14.79
N GLY A 330 5.32 0.74 14.18
CA GLY A 330 6.58 0.14 13.76
C GLY A 330 7.42 -0.42 14.91
N ASP A 331 6.83 -0.60 16.09
CA ASP A 331 7.52 -1.03 17.32
C ASP A 331 7.50 -2.56 17.54
N ALA A 332 6.86 -3.33 16.65
CA ALA A 332 6.76 -4.79 16.76
C ALA A 332 6.75 -5.50 15.40
N THR A 333 7.41 -6.66 15.33
CA THR A 333 7.41 -7.50 14.12
C THR A 333 6.13 -8.34 14.01
N PRO A 334 5.80 -8.87 12.81
CA PRO A 334 4.67 -9.77 12.62
C PRO A 334 4.71 -10.97 13.57
N GLU A 335 5.88 -11.56 13.77
CA GLU A 335 6.05 -12.72 14.65
C GLU A 335 5.72 -12.38 16.10
N GLU A 336 6.18 -11.23 16.61
CA GLU A 336 5.96 -10.82 17.99
C GLU A 336 4.48 -10.56 18.29
N VAL A 337 3.78 -9.88 17.38
CA VAL A 337 2.33 -9.67 17.51
C VAL A 337 1.59 -10.98 17.37
N ASN A 338 1.95 -11.81 16.39
CA ASN A 338 1.24 -13.06 16.11
C ASN A 338 1.37 -14.10 17.24
N GLU A 339 2.50 -14.13 17.95
CA GLU A 339 2.68 -14.95 19.16
C GLU A 339 1.77 -14.53 20.31
N ASN A 340 1.39 -13.24 20.37
CA ASN A 340 0.53 -12.71 21.43
C ASN A 340 -0.95 -12.66 21.04
N LEU A 341 -1.27 -12.51 19.75
CA LEU A 341 -2.63 -12.36 19.22
C LEU A 341 -3.39 -13.69 19.20
N ILE A 342 -4.61 -13.64 19.73
CA ILE A 342 -5.57 -14.75 19.79
C ILE A 342 -6.86 -14.33 19.09
N LEU A 343 -7.40 -15.21 18.26
CA LEU A 343 -8.77 -15.11 17.77
C LEU A 343 -9.67 -16.02 18.61
N GLU A 344 -10.34 -15.42 19.59
CA GLU A 344 -11.32 -16.10 20.44
C GLU A 344 -12.67 -16.13 19.74
N HIS A 345 -13.33 -17.29 19.69
CA HIS A 345 -14.67 -17.37 19.09
C HIS A 345 -15.75 -17.26 20.16
N TYR A 346 -16.89 -16.68 19.76
CA TYR A 346 -18.14 -16.69 20.51
C TYR A 346 -19.25 -17.16 19.59
N THR A 347 -20.07 -18.08 20.08
CA THR A 347 -21.21 -18.65 19.34
C THR A 347 -22.53 -18.36 20.04
N THR A 348 -23.60 -18.20 19.26
CA THR A 348 -24.98 -18.12 19.77
C THR A 348 -25.59 -19.49 20.09
N PHE A 349 -24.86 -20.56 19.75
CA PHE A 349 -25.20 -21.96 19.98
C PHE A 349 -24.11 -22.66 20.81
N ASP A 350 -24.36 -23.91 21.18
CA ASP A 350 -23.42 -24.73 21.97
C ASP A 350 -22.31 -25.32 21.08
N ALA A 351 -21.18 -24.60 20.99
CA ALA A 351 -20.02 -24.98 20.18
C ALA A 351 -19.47 -26.37 20.53
N GLU A 352 -19.36 -26.70 21.83
CA GLU A 352 -18.70 -27.93 22.31
C GLU A 352 -19.38 -29.21 21.82
N ASN A 353 -20.70 -29.14 21.63
CA ASN A 353 -21.50 -30.29 21.23
C ASN A 353 -21.98 -30.21 19.78
N THR A 354 -21.62 -29.17 19.02
CA THR A 354 -22.08 -28.98 17.62
C THR A 354 -21.14 -29.64 16.61
N VAL A 355 -21.73 -30.23 15.59
CA VAL A 355 -21.04 -30.84 14.45
C VAL A 355 -21.54 -30.17 13.17
N VAL A 356 -20.63 -29.78 12.27
CA VAL A 356 -20.94 -29.18 10.97
C VAL A 356 -20.34 -30.08 9.89
N ASP A 357 -21.16 -30.59 8.99
CA ASP A 357 -20.76 -31.53 7.93
C ASP A 357 -19.89 -32.71 8.43
N GLY A 358 -20.25 -33.25 9.60
CA GLY A 358 -19.54 -34.37 10.24
C GLY A 358 -18.23 -34.01 10.95
N THR A 359 -17.88 -32.72 11.02
CA THR A 359 -16.68 -32.19 11.71
C THR A 359 -17.09 -31.45 12.99
N PRO A 360 -16.40 -31.65 14.13
CA PRO A 360 -16.65 -30.85 15.34
C PRO A 360 -16.50 -29.35 15.03
N PHE A 361 -17.38 -28.52 15.59
CA PHE A 361 -17.45 -27.10 15.26
C PHE A 361 -16.11 -26.37 15.34
N ASP A 362 -15.33 -26.56 16.42
CA ASP A 362 -14.03 -25.88 16.57
C ASP A 362 -13.05 -26.19 15.43
N GLN A 363 -13.03 -27.45 14.99
CA GLN A 363 -12.20 -27.87 13.86
C GLN A 363 -12.75 -27.30 12.55
N PHE A 364 -14.06 -27.37 12.34
CA PHE A 364 -14.70 -26.77 11.17
C PHE A 364 -14.39 -25.27 11.05
N LEU A 365 -14.54 -24.51 12.13
CA LEU A 365 -14.31 -23.07 12.17
C LEU A 365 -12.86 -22.74 11.82
N THR A 366 -11.89 -23.40 12.44
CA THR A 366 -10.46 -23.12 12.18
C THR A 366 -9.99 -23.57 10.78
N GLU A 367 -10.71 -24.48 10.13
CA GLU A 367 -10.46 -24.90 8.74
C GLU A 367 -11.24 -24.08 7.70
N SER A 368 -12.20 -23.25 8.15
CA SER A 368 -13.08 -22.44 7.30
C SER A 368 -12.32 -21.33 6.59
N PHE A 369 -12.86 -20.89 5.44
CA PHE A 369 -12.22 -19.84 4.66
C PHE A 369 -12.44 -18.45 5.29
N GLU A 370 -13.59 -18.22 5.92
CA GLU A 370 -13.93 -17.00 6.65
C GLU A 370 -12.96 -16.79 7.83
N TYR A 371 -12.62 -17.86 8.57
CA TYR A 371 -11.60 -17.78 9.63
C TYR A 371 -10.23 -17.41 9.05
N ALA A 372 -9.85 -17.99 7.91
CA ALA A 372 -8.59 -17.65 7.25
C ALA A 372 -8.54 -16.18 6.81
N VAL A 373 -9.63 -15.65 6.26
CA VAL A 373 -9.76 -14.23 5.89
C VAL A 373 -9.62 -13.32 7.11
N VAL A 374 -10.36 -13.57 8.20
CA VAL A 374 -10.25 -12.77 9.43
C VAL A 374 -8.84 -12.85 10.00
N SER A 375 -8.26 -14.05 10.01
CA SER A 375 -6.88 -14.25 10.46
C SER A 375 -5.89 -13.44 9.64
N TRP A 376 -6.01 -13.41 8.32
CA TRP A 376 -5.13 -12.60 7.47
C TRP A 376 -5.31 -11.09 7.71
N ILE A 377 -6.55 -10.60 7.79
CA ILE A 377 -6.85 -9.16 8.02
C ILE A 377 -6.15 -8.65 9.28
N VAL A 378 -6.17 -9.41 10.37
CA VAL A 378 -5.66 -8.97 11.67
C VAL A 378 -4.22 -9.38 11.95
N ARG A 379 -3.60 -10.19 11.09
CA ARG A 379 -2.23 -10.70 11.32
C ARG A 379 -1.23 -10.23 10.28
N ASP A 380 -1.67 -10.03 9.03
CA ASP A 380 -0.80 -9.85 7.89
C ASP A 380 -1.11 -8.54 7.14
N LEU A 381 -2.38 -8.19 6.93
CA LEU A 381 -2.77 -7.04 6.10
C LEU A 381 -2.13 -5.70 6.54
N LEU A 382 -1.96 -5.47 7.85
CA LEU A 382 -1.27 -4.27 8.34
C LEU A 382 0.17 -4.20 7.79
N TYR A 383 0.86 -5.32 7.79
CA TYR A 383 2.23 -5.44 7.29
C TYR A 383 2.27 -5.43 5.77
N ASP A 384 1.32 -6.09 5.09
CA ASP A 384 1.20 -6.04 3.63
C ASP A 384 1.08 -4.59 3.14
N ILE A 385 0.27 -3.76 3.81
CA ILE A 385 0.13 -2.33 3.51
C ILE A 385 1.43 -1.57 3.79
N TYR A 386 2.06 -1.81 4.95
CA TYR A 386 3.29 -1.14 5.36
C TYR A 386 4.48 -1.46 4.45
N ASP A 387 4.69 -2.73 4.14
CA ASP A 387 5.81 -3.21 3.30
C ASP A 387 5.67 -2.73 1.86
N ALA A 388 4.44 -2.59 1.36
CA ALA A 388 4.14 -2.02 0.05
C ALA A 388 4.26 -0.48 0.01
N GLY A 389 4.38 0.19 1.16
CA GLY A 389 4.47 1.66 1.26
C GLY A 389 3.15 2.38 1.02
N TYR A 390 2.02 1.73 1.34
CA TYR A 390 0.66 2.24 1.14
C TYR A 390 0.05 2.84 2.41
N GLU A 391 0.82 3.08 3.48
CA GLU A 391 0.30 3.59 4.76
C GLU A 391 -0.52 4.89 4.62
N ASP A 392 -0.01 5.86 3.86
CA ASP A 392 -0.69 7.15 3.62
C ASP A 392 -1.84 7.01 2.61
N ASP A 393 -1.65 6.13 1.63
CA ASP A 393 -2.58 5.96 0.52
C ASP A 393 -3.83 5.15 0.91
N LEU A 394 -3.68 4.26 1.90
CA LEU A 394 -4.72 3.46 2.51
C LEU A 394 -5.00 3.89 3.96
N ALA A 395 -4.70 5.14 4.33
CA ALA A 395 -4.76 5.61 5.71
C ALA A 395 -6.07 5.26 6.44
N ASP A 396 -7.24 5.42 5.79
CA ASP A 396 -8.52 5.11 6.44
C ASP A 396 -8.63 3.60 6.77
N LEU A 397 -8.01 2.70 6.00
CA LEU A 397 -7.92 1.28 6.31
C LEU A 397 -6.78 0.98 7.31
N TYR A 398 -5.56 1.43 7.00
CA TYR A 398 -4.34 1.17 7.77
C TYR A 398 -4.46 1.63 9.23
N ASP A 399 -4.98 2.83 9.46
CA ASP A 399 -5.13 3.42 10.80
C ASP A 399 -6.13 2.66 11.68
N TYR A 400 -7.09 1.96 11.07
CA TYR A 400 -8.21 1.33 11.79
C TYR A 400 -8.08 -0.19 11.92
N ILE A 401 -7.08 -0.84 11.30
CA ILE A 401 -6.79 -2.26 11.53
C ILE A 401 -6.52 -2.54 13.03
N PRO A 402 -5.74 -1.73 13.77
CA PRO A 402 -5.51 -1.94 15.20
C PRO A 402 -6.78 -1.82 16.07
N ASP A 403 -7.81 -1.12 15.56
CA ASP A 403 -9.07 -0.89 16.27
C ASP A 403 -10.08 -2.04 16.12
N ILE A 404 -9.79 -3.04 15.27
CA ILE A 404 -10.65 -4.21 15.09
C ILE A 404 -10.74 -5.01 16.40
N ASP A 405 -11.93 -5.04 17.01
CA ASP A 405 -12.22 -5.81 18.22
C ASP A 405 -12.89 -7.15 17.90
N ARG A 406 -13.77 -7.15 16.89
CA ARG A 406 -14.65 -8.29 16.57
C ARG A 406 -14.88 -8.42 15.07
N ALA A 407 -14.89 -9.65 14.56
CA ALA A 407 -15.40 -9.98 13.24
C ALA A 407 -16.64 -10.89 13.35
N ALA A 408 -17.77 -10.50 12.78
CA ALA A 408 -18.94 -11.36 12.64
C ALA A 408 -18.89 -12.08 11.29
N LEU A 409 -19.17 -13.38 11.28
CA LEU A 409 -19.22 -14.17 10.05
C LEU A 409 -20.66 -14.24 9.53
N HIS A 410 -20.84 -14.30 8.20
CA HIS A 410 -22.13 -14.32 7.51
C HIS A 410 -23.12 -13.30 8.10
N ALA A 411 -22.65 -12.06 8.20
CA ALA A 411 -23.39 -11.01 8.87
C ALA A 411 -24.46 -10.45 7.94
N HIS A 412 -25.70 -10.53 8.39
CA HIS A 412 -26.83 -9.87 7.75
C HIS A 412 -27.20 -8.62 8.52
N ASN A 413 -27.32 -7.51 7.81
CA ASN A 413 -27.82 -6.27 8.37
C ASN A 413 -28.93 -5.69 7.49
N THR A 414 -29.62 -4.69 7.99
CA THR A 414 -30.60 -3.93 7.22
C THR A 414 -30.28 -2.47 7.41
N THR A 415 -30.08 -1.77 6.31
CA THR A 415 -29.85 -0.33 6.31
C THR A 415 -31.08 0.40 6.89
N ASP A 416 -30.92 1.64 7.37
CA ASP A 416 -32.00 2.48 7.90
C ASP A 416 -33.17 2.65 6.89
N ASP A 417 -32.89 2.56 5.59
CA ASP A 417 -33.87 2.61 4.51
C ASP A 417 -34.58 1.26 4.25
N GLY A 418 -34.23 0.22 5.02
CA GLY A 418 -34.82 -1.10 4.94
C GLY A 418 -34.19 -2.01 3.88
N VAL A 419 -33.03 -1.66 3.32
CA VAL A 419 -32.32 -2.49 2.33
C VAL A 419 -31.50 -3.54 3.08
N PRO A 420 -31.76 -4.84 2.88
CA PRO A 420 -30.92 -5.86 3.47
C PRO A 420 -29.54 -5.84 2.78
N VAL A 421 -28.49 -5.87 3.57
CA VAL A 421 -27.10 -6.02 3.11
C VAL A 421 -26.49 -7.22 3.83
N SER A 422 -25.70 -8.01 3.12
CA SER A 422 -25.08 -9.22 3.66
C SER A 422 -23.63 -9.28 3.25
N PHE A 423 -22.76 -9.58 4.21
CA PHE A 423 -21.33 -9.75 3.98
C PHE A 423 -20.87 -11.02 4.69
N ASP A 424 -19.95 -11.75 4.08
CA ASP A 424 -19.41 -12.99 4.63
C ASP A 424 -18.58 -12.72 5.88
N VAL A 425 -17.94 -11.55 5.96
CA VAL A 425 -17.28 -11.05 7.17
C VAL A 425 -17.54 -9.57 7.35
N VAL A 426 -17.82 -9.14 8.59
CA VAL A 426 -17.82 -7.73 8.97
C VAL A 426 -16.95 -7.54 10.21
N CYS A 427 -15.91 -6.71 10.10
CA CYS A 427 -15.06 -6.32 11.21
C CYS A 427 -15.62 -5.05 11.88
N PHE A 428 -15.62 -5.04 13.19
CA PHE A 428 -16.16 -3.98 14.04
C PHE A 428 -15.10 -3.48 15.00
N ASP A 429 -15.18 -2.20 15.33
CA ASP A 429 -14.45 -1.64 16.46
C ASP A 429 -15.03 -2.09 17.82
N GLN A 430 -14.41 -1.68 18.92
CA GLN A 430 -14.89 -1.97 20.27
C GLN A 430 -16.28 -1.39 20.57
N ARG A 431 -16.70 -0.35 19.85
CA ARG A 431 -18.00 0.32 20.02
C ARG A 431 -19.11 -0.37 19.22
N GLY A 432 -18.76 -1.31 18.36
CA GLY A 432 -19.68 -2.01 17.47
C GLY A 432 -19.93 -1.27 16.15
N ASP A 433 -19.09 -0.29 15.80
CA ASP A 433 -19.13 0.40 14.52
C ASP A 433 -18.42 -0.46 13.46
N PRO A 434 -19.05 -0.75 12.29
CA PRO A 434 -18.42 -1.53 11.23
C PRO A 434 -17.27 -0.77 10.56
N LEU A 435 -16.10 -1.40 10.48
CA LEU A 435 -14.88 -0.87 9.86
C LEU A 435 -14.64 -1.48 8.48
N ILE A 436 -14.67 -2.81 8.38
CA ILE A 436 -14.37 -3.53 7.14
C ILE A 436 -15.50 -4.49 6.82
N VAL A 437 -15.94 -4.50 5.57
CA VAL A 437 -16.85 -5.53 5.03
C VAL A 437 -16.12 -6.39 4.02
N VAL A 438 -16.41 -7.68 4.01
CA VAL A 438 -15.79 -8.64 3.10
C VAL A 438 -16.85 -9.49 2.44
N GLN A 439 -16.72 -9.65 1.14
CA GLN A 439 -17.45 -10.62 0.35
C GLN A 439 -16.47 -11.66 -0.22
N ILE A 440 -16.86 -12.92 -0.16
CA ILE A 440 -16.08 -14.08 -0.57
C ILE A 440 -16.68 -14.67 -1.86
N ASP A 441 -15.84 -14.82 -2.87
CA ASP A 441 -16.13 -15.60 -4.06
C ASP A 441 -15.32 -16.92 -4.01
N ASP A 442 -15.97 -17.97 -3.53
CA ASP A 442 -15.40 -19.32 -3.42
C ASP A 442 -15.55 -20.14 -4.72
N SER A 443 -15.98 -19.49 -5.81
CA SER A 443 -16.10 -20.12 -7.12
C SER A 443 -14.75 -20.56 -7.67
N ARG A 444 -14.78 -21.66 -8.44
CA ARG A 444 -13.63 -22.08 -9.25
C ARG A 444 -13.52 -21.28 -10.55
N GLU A 445 -14.58 -20.58 -10.93
CA GLU A 445 -14.56 -19.70 -12.09
C GLU A 445 -13.90 -18.36 -11.70
N PRO A 446 -13.40 -17.60 -12.68
CA PRO A 446 -12.83 -16.28 -12.40
C PRO A 446 -13.91 -15.32 -11.90
N THR A 447 -13.54 -14.43 -10.99
CA THR A 447 -14.44 -13.40 -10.46
C THR A 447 -14.66 -12.32 -11.52
N THR A 448 -15.91 -12.03 -11.86
CA THR A 448 -16.30 -11.17 -12.98
C THR A 448 -16.63 -9.75 -12.51
N ALA A 449 -16.80 -8.83 -13.47
CA ALA A 449 -17.29 -7.47 -13.21
C ALA A 449 -18.57 -7.44 -12.37
N ARG A 450 -19.48 -8.42 -12.53
CA ARG A 450 -20.75 -8.46 -11.80
C ARG A 450 -20.54 -8.68 -10.30
N GLU A 451 -19.62 -9.56 -9.90
CA GLU A 451 -19.30 -9.76 -8.48
C GLU A 451 -18.74 -8.47 -7.87
N THR A 452 -17.81 -7.78 -8.57
CA THR A 452 -17.27 -6.49 -8.13
C THR A 452 -18.35 -5.41 -8.01
N GLU A 453 -19.24 -5.30 -9.00
CA GLU A 453 -20.38 -4.38 -8.96
C GLU A 453 -21.31 -4.65 -7.77
N THR A 454 -21.56 -5.93 -7.47
CA THR A 454 -22.41 -6.34 -6.34
C THR A 454 -21.81 -5.87 -5.02
N LEU A 455 -20.51 -6.14 -4.79
CA LEU A 455 -19.82 -5.65 -3.59
C LEU A 455 -19.87 -4.12 -3.51
N LEU A 456 -19.62 -3.43 -4.64
CA LEU A 456 -19.64 -1.96 -4.69
C LEU A 456 -21.00 -1.39 -4.29
N ASP A 457 -22.09 -1.95 -4.81
CA ASP A 457 -23.45 -1.52 -4.49
C ASP A 457 -23.77 -1.74 -3.00
N ASP A 458 -23.48 -2.94 -2.48
CA ASP A 458 -23.76 -3.31 -1.09
C ASP A 458 -22.89 -2.52 -0.10
N ALA A 459 -21.59 -2.38 -0.38
CA ALA A 459 -20.66 -1.59 0.44
C ALA A 459 -20.99 -0.10 0.40
N SER A 460 -21.44 0.43 -0.74
CA SER A 460 -21.89 1.83 -0.83
C SER A 460 -23.15 2.07 -0.01
N ALA A 461 -24.12 1.15 -0.06
CA ALA A 461 -25.32 1.23 0.77
C ALA A 461 -25.00 1.13 2.27
N ALA A 462 -23.99 0.34 2.65
CA ALA A 462 -23.50 0.23 4.01
C ALA A 462 -22.77 1.50 4.49
N ALA A 463 -21.87 2.05 3.66
CA ALA A 463 -21.03 3.20 3.97
C ALA A 463 -21.81 4.53 4.10
N ASP A 464 -23.06 4.59 3.63
CA ASP A 464 -23.96 5.71 3.90
C ASP A 464 -24.34 5.82 5.40
N GLN A 465 -24.16 4.76 6.18
CA GLN A 465 -24.63 4.65 7.56
C GLN A 465 -23.56 4.25 8.55
N TRP A 466 -22.54 3.53 8.08
CA TRP A 466 -21.45 3.02 8.90
C TRP A 466 -20.17 3.79 8.59
N PRO A 467 -19.25 3.93 9.56
CA PRO A 467 -17.93 4.52 9.32
C PRO A 467 -17.01 3.51 8.61
N LEU A 468 -17.49 2.97 7.48
CA LEU A 468 -16.82 1.95 6.71
C LEU A 468 -15.51 2.50 6.15
N THR A 469 -14.41 1.83 6.45
CA THR A 469 -13.07 2.19 5.97
C THR A 469 -12.67 1.43 4.73
N ALA A 470 -13.09 0.16 4.62
CA ALA A 470 -12.79 -0.67 3.46
C ALA A 470 -13.87 -1.71 3.12
N ALA A 471 -13.91 -2.08 1.85
CA ALA A 471 -14.68 -3.20 1.32
C ALA A 471 -13.75 -4.13 0.53
N LEU A 472 -13.76 -5.41 0.89
CA LEU A 472 -12.87 -6.42 0.29
C LEU A 472 -13.68 -7.44 -0.51
N LEU A 473 -13.27 -7.70 -1.76
CA LEU A 473 -13.71 -8.87 -2.52
C LEU A 473 -12.59 -9.90 -2.49
N VAL A 474 -12.81 -11.03 -1.84
CA VAL A 474 -11.82 -12.11 -1.71
C VAL A 474 -12.22 -13.25 -2.61
N THR A 475 -11.41 -13.57 -3.61
CA THR A 475 -11.63 -14.70 -4.51
C THR A 475 -10.68 -15.85 -4.21
N THR A 476 -11.17 -17.09 -4.27
CA THR A 476 -10.30 -18.29 -4.24
C THR A 476 -9.69 -18.62 -5.60
N SER A 477 -10.08 -17.88 -6.64
CA SER A 477 -9.65 -18.03 -8.02
C SER A 477 -8.74 -16.86 -8.43
N TYR A 478 -9.14 -16.07 -9.43
CA TYR A 478 -8.48 -14.86 -9.90
C TYR A 478 -9.53 -13.90 -10.48
N PHE A 479 -9.17 -12.63 -10.61
CA PHE A 479 -10.07 -11.62 -11.20
C PHE A 479 -9.99 -11.60 -12.73
N GLU A 480 -11.13 -11.52 -13.40
CA GLU A 480 -11.15 -11.17 -14.83
C GLU A 480 -10.69 -9.72 -15.02
N ALA A 481 -10.14 -9.41 -16.20
CA ALA A 481 -9.80 -8.04 -16.56
C ALA A 481 -10.99 -7.09 -16.41
N SER A 482 -12.20 -7.56 -16.74
CA SER A 482 -13.44 -6.78 -16.58
C SER A 482 -13.72 -6.40 -15.12
N ALA A 483 -13.39 -7.27 -14.17
CA ALA A 483 -13.55 -7.02 -12.74
C ALA A 483 -12.56 -5.97 -12.22
N LEU A 484 -11.32 -6.02 -12.70
CA LEU A 484 -10.29 -5.03 -12.41
C LEU A 484 -10.64 -3.66 -13.02
N ASP A 485 -11.14 -3.64 -14.26
CA ASP A 485 -11.61 -2.43 -14.92
C ASP A 485 -12.78 -1.79 -14.16
N THR A 486 -13.76 -2.57 -13.71
CA THR A 486 -14.86 -2.08 -12.85
C THR A 486 -14.35 -1.43 -11.57
N ALA A 487 -13.38 -2.07 -10.89
CA ALA A 487 -12.78 -1.50 -9.68
C ALA A 487 -12.01 -0.21 -9.98
N ALA A 488 -11.25 -0.17 -11.07
CA ALA A 488 -10.53 1.02 -11.52
C ALA A 488 -11.50 2.16 -11.85
N ASP A 489 -12.60 1.89 -12.56
CA ASP A 489 -13.62 2.89 -12.89
C ASP A 489 -14.29 3.46 -11.63
N ALA A 490 -14.64 2.60 -10.68
CA ALA A 490 -15.27 3.00 -9.41
C ALA A 490 -14.37 3.88 -8.54
N THR A 491 -13.06 3.66 -8.60
CA THR A 491 -12.06 4.38 -7.79
C THR A 491 -11.50 5.61 -8.52
N THR A 492 -11.54 5.65 -9.85
CA THR A 492 -11.14 6.79 -10.68
C THR A 492 -12.21 7.88 -10.74
N GLY A 493 -13.49 7.53 -10.61
CA GLY A 493 -14.65 8.44 -10.78
C GLY A 493 -14.74 9.62 -9.81
N GLY A 494 -13.87 9.71 -8.80
CA GLY A 494 -13.85 10.79 -7.79
C GLY A 494 -12.95 11.98 -8.10
N GLY A 495 -12.15 11.94 -9.18
CA GLY A 495 -11.05 12.88 -9.43
C GLY A 495 -11.07 13.57 -10.79
N GLY A 496 -11.74 14.72 -10.87
CA GLY A 496 -11.40 15.71 -11.89
C GLY A 496 -9.96 16.22 -11.70
N LEU A 497 -9.38 16.85 -12.72
CA LEU A 497 -8.00 17.41 -12.87
C LEU A 497 -7.40 18.23 -11.70
N PHE A 498 -8.04 18.29 -10.53
CA PHE A 498 -7.61 18.98 -9.31
C PHE A 498 -7.86 18.21 -8.01
N SER A 499 -8.12 16.89 -8.00
CA SER A 499 -8.20 16.13 -6.74
C SER A 499 -6.81 15.63 -6.30
N SER A 500 -6.17 16.38 -5.41
CA SER A 500 -4.92 16.00 -4.73
C SER A 500 -5.13 14.95 -3.63
N GLY A 501 -6.05 14.00 -3.80
CA GLY A 501 -6.31 12.98 -2.79
C GLY A 501 -5.44 11.76 -3.08
N ASN A 502 -4.41 11.53 -2.27
CA ASN A 502 -3.48 10.39 -2.34
C ASN A 502 -4.15 9.03 -2.03
N ARG A 503 -5.49 8.92 -2.06
CA ARG A 503 -6.17 7.73 -1.54
C ARG A 503 -6.26 6.65 -2.61
N SER A 504 -5.42 5.64 -2.48
CA SER A 504 -5.38 4.50 -3.41
C SER A 504 -6.66 3.66 -3.31
N SER A 505 -7.16 3.22 -4.46
CA SER A 505 -8.36 2.39 -4.60
C SER A 505 -9.58 2.90 -3.81
N TYR A 506 -9.76 4.22 -3.76
CA TYR A 506 -10.78 4.83 -2.91
C TYR A 506 -12.09 5.11 -3.66
N VAL A 507 -13.18 4.48 -3.22
CA VAL A 507 -14.53 4.70 -3.74
C VAL A 507 -15.14 5.90 -3.03
N ARG A 508 -15.40 6.96 -3.78
CA ARG A 508 -15.89 8.23 -3.22
C ARG A 508 -17.40 8.35 -3.30
N LEU A 509 -18.07 8.32 -2.15
CA LEU A 509 -19.51 8.56 -2.04
C LEU A 509 -19.85 10.05 -1.83
N SER A 510 -19.03 10.76 -1.06
CA SER A 510 -19.21 12.19 -0.80
C SER A 510 -17.87 12.94 -0.66
N ARG A 511 -17.91 14.22 -0.28
CA ARG A 511 -16.67 14.99 -0.05
C ARG A 511 -15.79 14.42 1.05
N LYS A 512 -16.40 13.79 2.07
CA LYS A 512 -15.75 13.28 3.29
C LYS A 512 -16.11 11.82 3.60
N HIS A 513 -16.83 11.12 2.73
CA HIS A 513 -17.24 9.72 2.95
C HIS A 513 -16.92 8.89 1.72
N GLY A 514 -16.57 7.64 1.96
CA GLY A 514 -16.11 6.66 0.99
C GLY A 514 -15.36 5.56 1.74
N PHE A 515 -14.81 4.62 1.00
CA PHE A 515 -14.08 3.48 1.54
C PHE A 515 -13.02 3.02 0.54
N HIS A 516 -12.00 2.32 1.01
CA HIS A 516 -11.03 1.65 0.15
C HIS A 516 -11.60 0.34 -0.39
N LEU A 517 -11.61 0.16 -1.70
CA LEU A 517 -11.95 -1.11 -2.35
C LEU A 517 -10.68 -1.94 -2.48
N CYS A 518 -10.70 -3.17 -1.96
CA CYS A 518 -9.58 -4.10 -2.08
C CYS A 518 -10.03 -5.39 -2.80
N LEU A 519 -9.34 -5.76 -3.86
CA LEU A 519 -9.53 -7.03 -4.56
C LEU A 519 -8.43 -7.98 -4.15
N VAL A 520 -8.78 -9.13 -3.56
CA VAL A 520 -7.84 -10.04 -2.91
C VAL A 520 -7.94 -11.43 -3.53
N GLU A 521 -6.81 -11.96 -3.99
CA GLU A 521 -6.70 -13.34 -4.49
C GLU A 521 -6.15 -14.24 -3.38
N ALA A 522 -6.91 -15.25 -2.99
CA ALA A 522 -6.55 -16.20 -1.92
C ALA A 522 -6.13 -17.55 -2.51
N ARG A 523 -4.92 -17.61 -3.06
CA ARG A 523 -4.40 -18.81 -3.74
C ARG A 523 -3.56 -19.63 -2.75
N GLN A 524 -3.91 -20.91 -2.58
CA GLN A 524 -3.23 -21.81 -1.63
C GLN A 524 -3.21 -21.30 -0.17
N ARG A 525 -4.23 -20.53 0.24
CA ARG A 525 -4.31 -19.86 1.56
C ARG A 525 -3.24 -18.79 1.80
N GLN A 526 -2.61 -18.30 0.73
CA GLN A 526 -1.89 -17.02 0.74
C GLN A 526 -2.79 -15.97 0.12
N PHE A 527 -2.88 -14.81 0.75
CA PHE A 527 -3.68 -13.69 0.29
C PHE A 527 -2.76 -12.70 -0.42
N HIS A 528 -3.18 -12.24 -1.59
CA HIS A 528 -2.48 -11.24 -2.38
C HIS A 528 -3.48 -10.17 -2.80
N VAL A 529 -3.21 -8.92 -2.47
CA VAL A 529 -4.10 -7.81 -2.86
C VAL A 529 -3.77 -7.40 -4.28
N ALA A 530 -4.64 -7.78 -5.22
CA ALA A 530 -4.49 -7.49 -6.64
C ALA A 530 -4.80 -6.01 -6.98
N ALA A 531 -5.70 -5.38 -6.21
CA ALA A 531 -6.01 -3.95 -6.35
C ALA A 531 -6.39 -3.36 -4.98
N PRO A 532 -5.70 -2.31 -4.47
CA PRO A 532 -4.42 -1.83 -4.99
C PRO A 532 -3.36 -2.95 -4.93
N LYS A 533 -2.32 -2.88 -5.76
CA LYS A 533 -1.26 -3.89 -5.76
C LYS A 533 -0.43 -3.74 -4.48
N LEU A 534 -0.61 -4.66 -3.53
CA LEU A 534 0.20 -4.76 -2.30
C LEU A 534 1.15 -5.96 -2.41
#